data_AF-A0A074KZM0-F1
#
_entry.id   AF-A0A074KZM0-F1
#
_cell.length_a   1.000
_cell.length_b   1.000
_cell.length_c   1.000
_cell.angle_alpha   90.00
_cell.angle_beta   90.00
_cell.angle_gamma   90.00
#
_symmetry.space_group_name_H-M   'P 1'
#
loop_
_entity.id
_entity.type
_entity.pdbx_description
1 polymer ?
#
loop_
_entity_poly.entity_id
_entity_poly.type
_entity_poly.pdbx_seq_one_letter_code
_entity_poly.pdbx_strand_id
1 'polypeptide(L)'
;MNYRKILSVIVGFGTIGLLSSLFAKVQGWLFASSLEIFINQELGATNISQFIIKLLCVWVSCFLGGIATTKTGGKAKENLIVGGLIMLVVGWLWMSAVNPIWFWGLMILGVLPCVFLGYKVTSAMSKT
;
A
#
# COMPACT_ATOMS: atom_id res chain seq x y z
N MET A 1 15.22 -7.49 18.93
CA MET A 1 14.92 -6.21 18.24
C MET A 1 14.44 -5.22 19.28
N ASN A 2 14.91 -3.96 19.30
CA ASN A 2 14.51 -2.97 20.33
C ASN A 2 13.00 -2.66 20.21
N TYR A 3 12.28 -2.49 21.32
CA TYR A 3 10.83 -2.22 21.36
C TYR A 3 10.42 -1.08 20.42
N ARG A 4 11.21 0.01 20.39
CA ARG A 4 10.99 1.16 19.51
C ARG A 4 10.98 0.80 18.01
N LYS A 5 11.72 -0.22 17.60
CA LYS A 5 11.77 -0.71 16.21
C LYS A 5 10.58 -1.60 15.87
N ILE A 6 10.10 -2.38 16.83
CA ILE A 6 8.88 -3.17 16.65
C ILE A 6 7.69 -2.21 16.50
N LEU A 7 7.63 -1.20 17.36
CA LEU A 7 6.58 -0.18 17.32
C LEU A 7 6.59 0.60 15.99
N SER A 8 7.76 0.93 15.44
CA SER A 8 7.82 1.61 14.14
C SER A 8 7.31 0.75 12.98
N VAL A 9 7.59 -0.56 13.00
CA VAL A 9 7.02 -1.52 12.02
C VAL A 9 5.51 -1.60 12.15
N ILE A 10 4.98 -1.71 13.38
CA ILE A 10 3.53 -1.76 13.63
C ILE A 10 2.85 -0.48 13.15
N VAL A 11 3.41 0.69 13.47
CA VAL A 11 2.88 1.99 13.03
C VAL A 11 2.93 2.10 11.51
N GLY A 12 4.03 1.69 10.87
CA GLY A 12 4.16 1.66 9.42
C GLY A 12 3.11 0.81 8.74
N PHE A 13 3.04 -0.47 9.12
CA PHE A 13 2.08 -1.43 8.60
C PHE A 13 0.63 -0.98 8.85
N GLY A 14 0.33 -0.54 10.08
CA GLY A 14 -0.99 -0.05 10.46
C GLY A 14 -1.40 1.19 9.67
N THR A 15 -0.47 2.13 9.43
CA THR A 15 -0.73 3.33 8.62
C THR A 15 -1.11 2.95 7.18
N ILE A 16 -0.37 2.01 6.56
CA ILE A 16 -0.67 1.55 5.20
C ILE A 16 -2.04 0.87 5.16
N GLY A 17 -2.33 -0.03 6.12
CA GLY A 17 -3.60 -0.75 6.18
C GLY A 17 -4.79 0.19 6.40
N LEU A 18 -4.69 1.12 7.34
CA LEU A 18 -5.75 2.09 7.65
C LEU A 18 -6.01 3.03 6.47
N LEU A 19 -4.97 3.61 5.87
CA LEU A 19 -5.12 4.48 4.70
C LEU A 19 -5.71 3.73 3.50
N SER A 20 -5.24 2.50 3.25
CA SER A 20 -5.77 1.68 2.17
C SER A 20 -7.26 1.35 2.38
N SER A 21 -7.67 1.08 3.62
CA SER A 21 -9.07 0.85 3.97
C SER A 21 -9.93 2.12 3.82
N LEU A 22 -9.42 3.27 4.27
CA LEU A 22 -10.09 4.56 4.10
C LEU A 22 -10.28 4.89 2.61
N PHE A 23 -9.25 4.73 1.79
CA PHE A 23 -9.35 4.97 0.35
C PHE A 23 -10.31 3.98 -0.32
N ALA A 24 -10.31 2.71 0.07
CA ALA A 24 -11.27 1.74 -0.44
C ALA A 24 -12.72 2.13 -0.11
N LYS A 25 -12.96 2.62 1.12
CA LYS A 25 -14.29 3.09 1.54
C LYS A 25 -14.73 4.34 0.78
N VAL A 26 -13.84 5.32 0.62
CA VAL A 26 -14.11 6.54 -0.15
C VAL A 26 -14.37 6.21 -1.62
N GLN A 27 -13.59 5.30 -2.21
CA GLN A 27 -13.81 4.83 -3.58
C GLN A 27 -15.15 4.10 -3.70
N GLY A 28 -15.54 3.29 -2.72
CA GLY A 28 -16.85 2.63 -2.66
C GLY A 28 -18.03 3.60 -2.56
N TRP A 29 -17.85 4.75 -1.90
CA TRP A 29 -18.87 5.80 -1.84
C TRP A 29 -18.98 6.60 -3.14
N LEU A 30 -17.85 6.91 -3.78
CA LEU A 30 -17.83 7.66 -5.05
C LEU A 30 -18.22 6.79 -6.25
N PHE A 31 -17.92 5.50 -6.19
CA PHE A 31 -18.17 4.54 -7.25
C PHE A 31 -18.74 3.26 -6.64
N ALA A 32 -20.06 3.15 -6.58
CA ALA A 32 -20.76 1.99 -6.01
C ALA A 32 -20.32 0.66 -6.65
N SER A 33 -19.99 0.67 -7.95
CA SER A 33 -19.52 -0.50 -8.70
C SER A 33 -18.04 -0.88 -8.43
N SER A 34 -17.29 -0.10 -7.64
CA SER A 34 -15.85 -0.31 -7.44
C SER A 34 -15.48 -1.58 -6.68
N LEU A 35 -16.42 -2.11 -5.91
CA LEU A 35 -16.28 -3.37 -5.19
C LEU A 35 -16.64 -4.57 -6.10
N GLU A 36 -17.63 -4.39 -6.98
CA GLU A 36 -18.11 -5.39 -7.93
C GLU A 36 -17.14 -5.63 -9.09
N ILE A 37 -16.27 -4.67 -9.40
CA ILE A 37 -15.21 -4.84 -10.42
C ILE A 37 -14.30 -6.03 -10.12
N PHE A 38 -14.14 -6.40 -8.84
CA PHE A 38 -13.34 -7.56 -8.46
C PHE A 38 -14.05 -8.91 -8.69
N ILE A 39 -15.37 -8.87 -8.93
CA ILE A 39 -16.25 -10.04 -9.05
C ILE A 39 -16.78 -10.19 -10.49
N ASN A 40 -17.09 -9.08 -11.16
CA ASN A 40 -17.65 -9.04 -12.51
C ASN A 40 -16.59 -8.68 -13.55
N GLN A 41 -16.17 -9.68 -14.33
CA GLN A 41 -15.10 -9.59 -15.32
C GLN A 41 -15.41 -8.60 -16.47
N GLU A 42 -16.68 -8.47 -16.87
CA GLU A 42 -17.12 -7.49 -17.89
C GLU A 42 -17.03 -6.03 -17.40
N LEU A 43 -17.34 -5.78 -16.12
CA LEU A 43 -17.14 -4.47 -15.49
C LEU A 43 -15.65 -4.16 -15.31
N GLY A 44 -14.83 -5.17 -15.00
CA GLY A 44 -13.37 -5.00 -14.89
C GLY A 44 -12.69 -4.63 -16.20
N ALA A 45 -13.19 -5.11 -17.34
CA ALA A 45 -12.68 -4.75 -18.66
C ALA A 45 -13.02 -3.31 -19.08
N THR A 46 -14.14 -2.78 -18.60
CA THR A 46 -14.65 -1.44 -18.96
C THR A 46 -14.25 -0.34 -17.97
N ASN A 47 -13.84 -0.69 -16.75
CA ASN A 47 -13.54 0.25 -15.67
C ASN A 47 -12.05 0.29 -15.27
N ILE A 48 -11.15 0.35 -16.27
CA ILE A 48 -9.69 0.44 -16.07
C ILE A 48 -9.30 1.64 -15.17
N SER A 49 -10.02 2.76 -15.29
CA SER A 49 -9.80 3.96 -14.46
C SER A 49 -9.90 3.66 -12.96
N GLN A 50 -10.80 2.78 -12.53
CA GLN A 50 -10.98 2.44 -11.13
C GLN A 50 -9.83 1.57 -10.59
N PHE A 51 -9.24 0.71 -11.42
CA PHE A 51 -8.01 -0.02 -11.07
C PHE A 51 -6.82 0.93 -10.92
N ILE A 52 -6.68 1.91 -11.81
CA ILE A 52 -5.59 2.91 -11.73
C ILE A 52 -5.71 3.73 -10.45
N ILE A 53 -6.91 4.22 -10.11
CA ILE A 53 -7.15 4.97 -8.87
C ILE A 53 -6.77 4.12 -7.65
N LYS A 54 -7.18 2.85 -7.62
CA LYS A 54 -6.88 1.95 -6.50
C LYS A 54 -5.38 1.69 -6.36
N LEU A 55 -4.68 1.54 -7.48
CA LEU A 55 -3.22 1.38 -7.52
C LEU A 55 -2.51 2.62 -6.95
N LEU A 56 -2.92 3.81 -7.36
CA LEU A 56 -2.39 5.08 -6.84
C LEU A 56 -2.66 5.24 -5.33
N CYS A 57 -3.87 4.89 -4.86
CA CYS A 57 -4.20 4.93 -3.44
C CYS A 57 -3.29 4.01 -2.60
N VAL A 58 -3.02 2.78 -3.08
CA VAL A 58 -2.11 1.85 -2.40
C VAL A 58 -0.68 2.39 -2.40
N TRP A 59 -0.20 2.95 -3.52
CA TRP A 59 1.13 3.54 -3.61
C TRP A 59 1.33 4.73 -2.68
N VAL A 60 0.36 5.65 -2.63
CA VAL A 60 0.36 6.79 -1.69
C VAL A 60 0.33 6.28 -0.25
N SER A 61 -0.48 5.27 0.05
CA SER A 61 -0.53 4.66 1.39
C SER A 61 0.82 4.05 1.77
N CYS A 62 1.47 3.32 0.86
CA CYS A 62 2.80 2.75 1.05
C CYS A 62 3.86 3.83 1.30
N PHE A 63 3.82 4.92 0.54
CA PHE A 63 4.70 6.07 0.73
C PHE A 63 4.53 6.71 2.11
N LEU A 64 3.29 6.99 2.51
CA LEU A 64 2.97 7.55 3.83
C LEU A 64 3.34 6.58 4.97
N GLY A 65 3.16 5.28 4.76
CA GLY A 65 3.62 4.24 5.67
C GLY A 65 5.13 4.23 5.88
N GLY A 66 5.91 4.42 4.81
CA GLY A 66 7.36 4.57 4.88
C GLY A 66 7.80 5.81 5.66
N ILE A 67 7.07 6.93 5.50
CA ILE A 67 7.27 8.13 6.31
C ILE A 67 6.97 7.84 7.78
N ALA A 68 5.82 7.24 8.09
CA ALA A 68 5.40 6.95 9.46
C ALA A 68 6.36 6.00 10.18
N THR A 69 6.83 4.95 9.49
CA THR A 69 7.84 4.01 9.99
C THR A 69 9.13 4.74 10.34
N THR A 70 9.56 5.65 9.48
CA THR A 70 10.83 6.37 9.66
C THR A 70 10.74 7.42 10.77
N LYS A 71 9.65 8.18 10.83
CA LYS A 71 9.41 9.18 11.89
C LYS A 71 9.33 8.58 13.29
N THR A 72 8.86 7.35 13.42
CA THR A 72 8.79 6.64 14.71
C THR A 72 10.11 5.97 15.13
N GLY A 73 11.17 6.10 14.31
CA GLY A 73 12.52 5.60 14.60
C GLY A 73 12.91 4.32 13.87
N GLY A 74 12.12 3.90 12.88
CA GLY A 74 12.50 2.83 11.94
C GLY A 74 13.63 3.28 11.01
N LYS A 75 14.52 2.36 10.66
CA LYS A 75 15.58 2.56 9.67
C LYS A 75 15.18 1.85 8.36
N ALA A 76 16.12 1.77 7.42
CA ALA A 76 15.91 1.07 6.15
C ALA A 76 15.47 -0.39 6.34
N LYS A 77 16.00 -1.09 7.37
CA LYS A 77 15.63 -2.49 7.66
C LYS A 77 14.16 -2.62 8.07
N GLU A 78 13.68 -1.75 8.94
CA GLU A 78 12.30 -1.76 9.41
C GLU A 78 11.31 -1.40 8.29
N ASN A 79 11.67 -0.44 7.43
CA ASN A 79 10.91 -0.14 6.21
C ASN A 79 10.86 -1.32 5.22
N LEU A 80 11.97 -2.07 5.08
CA LEU A 80 11.99 -3.28 4.26
C LEU A 80 11.06 -4.36 4.83
N ILE A 81 11.01 -4.52 6.16
CA ILE A 81 10.07 -5.44 6.81
C ILE A 81 8.63 -5.01 6.55
N VAL A 82 8.30 -3.71 6.71
CA VAL A 82 6.95 -3.18 6.43
C VAL A 82 6.56 -3.45 4.97
N GLY A 83 7.43 -3.13 4.01
CA GLY A 83 7.19 -3.40 2.59
C GLY A 83 7.01 -4.89 2.31
N GLY A 84 7.82 -5.76 2.94
CA GLY A 84 7.69 -7.21 2.85
C GLY A 84 6.35 -7.73 3.37
N LEU A 85 5.90 -7.26 4.54
CA LEU A 85 4.61 -7.61 5.12
C LEU A 85 3.45 -7.18 4.21
N ILE A 86 3.52 -5.98 3.65
CA ILE A 86 2.50 -5.51 2.71
C ILE A 86 2.50 -6.32 1.41
N MET A 87 3.67 -6.68 0.86
CA MET A 87 3.74 -7.57 -0.30
C MET A 87 3.10 -8.94 -0.03
N LEU A 88 3.28 -9.51 1.17
CA LEU A 88 2.62 -10.77 1.56
C LEU A 88 1.09 -10.61 1.60
N VAL A 89 0.59 -9.52 2.19
CA VAL A 89 -0.85 -9.22 2.22
C VAL A 89 -1.39 -9.04 0.80
N VAL A 90 -0.68 -8.30 -0.06
CA VAL A 90 -1.07 -8.11 -1.46
C VAL A 90 -1.05 -9.42 -2.24
N GLY A 91 -0.04 -10.26 -2.05
CA GLY A 91 0.04 -11.59 -2.68
C GLY A 91 -1.09 -12.51 -2.22
N TRP A 92 -1.45 -12.47 -0.94
CA TRP A 92 -2.62 -13.19 -0.41
C TRP A 92 -3.93 -12.70 -1.05
N LEU A 93 -4.11 -11.38 -1.16
CA LEU A 93 -5.25 -10.77 -1.83
C LEU A 93 -5.32 -11.15 -3.31
N TRP A 94 -4.17 -11.26 -3.99
CA TRP A 94 -4.10 -11.68 -5.38
C TRP A 94 -4.65 -13.09 -5.57
N MET A 95 -4.24 -14.04 -4.73
CA MET A 95 -4.76 -15.42 -4.79
C MET A 95 -6.27 -15.50 -4.54
N SER A 96 -6.85 -14.52 -3.85
CA SER A 96 -8.25 -14.48 -3.48
C SER A 96 -9.16 -13.79 -4.50
N ALA A 97 -8.60 -13.16 -5.55
CA ALA A 97 -9.35 -12.30 -6.46
C ALA A 97 -9.08 -12.61 -7.94
N VAL A 98 -10.16 -12.82 -8.71
CA VAL A 98 -10.11 -13.15 -10.15
C VAL A 98 -9.99 -11.88 -10.99
N ASN A 99 -8.86 -11.19 -10.86
CA ASN A 99 -8.62 -9.88 -11.46
C ASN A 99 -7.36 -9.86 -12.32
N PRO A 100 -7.23 -8.88 -13.24
CA PRO A 100 -6.17 -8.92 -14.24
C PRO A 100 -4.76 -8.95 -13.63
N ILE A 101 -3.94 -9.87 -14.12
CA ILE A 101 -2.56 -10.12 -13.64
C ILE A 101 -1.70 -8.85 -13.66
N TRP A 102 -1.92 -7.95 -14.64
CA TRP A 102 -1.15 -6.70 -14.75
C TRP A 102 -1.34 -5.79 -13.52
N PHE A 103 -2.56 -5.72 -12.96
CA PHE A 103 -2.86 -4.87 -11.81
C PHE A 103 -2.08 -5.33 -10.57
N TRP A 104 -2.10 -6.63 -10.30
CA TRP A 104 -1.38 -7.23 -9.18
C TRP A 104 0.13 -7.12 -9.34
N GLY A 105 0.63 -7.34 -10.57
CA GLY A 105 2.05 -7.16 -10.89
C GLY A 105 2.54 -5.75 -10.60
N LEU A 106 1.85 -4.73 -11.10
CA LEU A 106 2.20 -3.32 -10.84
C LEU A 106 2.06 -2.94 -9.36
N MET A 107 1.04 -3.47 -8.69
CA MET A 107 0.84 -3.20 -7.27
C MET A 107 2.02 -3.72 -6.44
N ILE A 108 2.42 -4.99 -6.64
CA ILE A 108 3.57 -5.59 -5.94
C ILE A 108 4.87 -4.84 -6.27
N LEU A 109 5.12 -4.56 -7.56
CA LEU A 109 6.31 -3.83 -8.00
C LEU A 109 6.40 -2.43 -7.37
N GLY A 110 5.27 -1.79 -7.10
CA GLY A 110 5.21 -0.47 -6.49
C GLY A 110 5.38 -0.43 -4.98
N VAL A 111 5.08 -1.52 -4.24
CA VAL A 111 5.11 -1.51 -2.75
C VAL A 111 6.48 -1.09 -2.21
N LEU A 112 7.53 -1.81 -2.58
CA LEU A 112 8.89 -1.54 -2.10
C LEU A 112 9.39 -0.14 -2.47
N PRO A 113 9.39 0.29 -3.75
CA PRO A 113 9.88 1.61 -4.11
C PRO A 113 9.09 2.73 -3.41
N CYS A 114 7.76 2.62 -3.27
CA CYS A 114 6.97 3.61 -2.55
C CYS A 114 7.34 3.71 -1.06
N VAL A 115 7.47 2.58 -0.36
CA VAL A 115 7.91 2.58 1.05
C VAL A 115 9.31 3.17 1.20
N PHE A 116 10.25 2.80 0.32
CA PHE A 116 11.62 3.32 0.34
C PHE A 116 11.72 4.79 -0.04
N LEU A 117 10.86 5.30 -0.93
CA LEU A 117 10.75 6.72 -1.23
C LEU A 117 10.33 7.50 0.03
N GLY A 118 9.34 7.01 0.78
CA GLY A 118 8.91 7.61 2.05
C GLY A 118 10.04 7.66 3.09
N TYR A 119 10.83 6.59 3.18
CA TYR A 119 12.04 6.55 3.98
C TYR A 119 13.07 7.60 3.54
N LYS A 120 13.40 7.67 2.24
CA LYS A 120 14.41 8.60 1.71
C LYS A 120 14.01 10.06 1.97
N VAL A 121 12.76 10.43 1.71
CA VAL A 121 12.25 11.79 1.94
C VAL A 121 12.38 12.17 3.42
N THR A 122 11.92 11.30 4.32
CA THR A 122 11.99 11.57 5.76
C THR A 122 13.44 11.63 6.26
N SER A 123 14.30 10.74 5.75
CA SER A 123 15.73 10.72 6.10
C SER A 123 16.46 11.98 5.64
N ALA A 124 16.11 12.51 4.47
CA ALA A 124 16.65 13.77 3.97
C ALA A 124 16.19 14.96 4.82
N MET A 125 14.90 15.02 5.17
CA MET A 125 14.34 16.09 6.01
C MET A 125 14.94 16.11 7.41
N SER A 126 15.27 14.96 8.00
CA SER A 126 15.86 14.89 9.34
C SER A 126 17.34 15.32 9.40
N LYS A 127 18.01 15.49 8.26
CA LYS A 127 19.42 15.92 8.17
C LYS A 127 19.58 17.43 7.97
N THR A 128 18.47 18.13 7.71
CA THR A 128 18.43 19.59 7.54
C THR A 128 18.05 20.22 8.86
#